data_AF-A0A151NKJ0-F1
#
_entry.id   AF-A0A151NKJ0-F1
#
_cell.length_a   1.000
_cell.length_b   1.000
_cell.length_c   1.000
_cell.angle_alpha   90.00
_cell.angle_beta   90.00
_cell.angle_gamma   90.00
#
_symmetry.space_group_name_H-M   'P 1'
#
loop_
_entity.id
_entity.type
_entity.pdbx_description
1 polymer ?
#
loop_
_entity_poly.entity_id
_entity_poly.type
_entity_poly.pdbx_seq_one_letter_code
_entity_poly.pdbx_strand_id
1 'polypeptide(L)'
;MVKKERLQDILRGDTYCVNNKYDKTRTLRPVEEILAKANGKVGKKMFYNVFLQNCEHFVTELRYGRSISHQVQDVVTAVAVGSLVCISPWLCALAVAVTGGYVFLREFQ
;
A
#
# COMPACT_ATOMS: atom_id res chain seq x y z
N MET A 1 -17.08 -7.63 -0.92
CA MET A 1 -17.68 -7.54 -2.28
C MET A 1 -17.34 -6.17 -2.83
N VAL A 2 -16.95 -6.05 -4.09
CA VAL A 2 -16.64 -4.76 -4.72
C VAL A 2 -17.94 -4.07 -5.13
N LYS A 3 -18.09 -2.79 -4.77
CA LYS A 3 -19.26 -1.96 -5.08
C LYS A 3 -18.85 -0.71 -5.87
N LYS A 4 -19.81 -0.13 -6.58
CA LYS A 4 -19.71 1.16 -7.27
C LYS A 4 -20.85 2.04 -6.79
N GLU A 5 -20.53 3.09 -6.06
CA GLU A 5 -21.48 3.99 -5.39
C GLU A 5 -21.04 5.43 -5.63
N ARG A 6 -21.92 6.41 -5.43
CA ARG A 6 -21.54 7.83 -5.52
C ARG A 6 -20.62 8.16 -4.34
N LEU A 7 -19.59 8.96 -4.59
CA LEU A 7 -18.66 9.35 -3.54
C LEU A 7 -19.38 10.04 -2.37
N GLN A 8 -20.34 10.94 -2.66
CA GLN A 8 -21.15 11.64 -1.66
C GLN A 8 -21.90 10.69 -0.70
N ASP A 9 -22.39 9.57 -1.21
CA ASP A 9 -23.13 8.57 -0.43
C ASP A 9 -22.20 7.79 0.51
N ILE A 10 -20.91 7.65 0.14
CA ILE A 10 -19.89 6.95 0.94
C ILE A 10 -19.31 7.85 2.03
N LEU A 11 -19.10 9.13 1.74
CA LEU A 11 -18.39 10.06 2.62
C LEU A 11 -19.12 10.33 3.93
N ARG A 12 -20.46 10.26 3.98
CA ARG A 12 -21.26 10.44 5.20
C ARG A 12 -20.90 11.68 6.05
N GLY A 13 -20.41 12.74 5.41
CA GLY A 13 -19.99 13.99 6.07
C GLY A 13 -18.49 14.13 6.30
N ASP A 14 -17.70 13.09 6.02
CA ASP A 14 -16.24 13.13 6.13
C ASP A 14 -15.58 13.86 4.94
N THR A 15 -14.40 14.44 5.19
CA THR A 15 -13.55 15.01 4.16
C THR A 15 -12.76 13.93 3.42
N TYR A 16 -12.45 14.16 2.15
CA TYR A 16 -11.59 13.28 1.37
C TYR A 16 -10.50 14.05 0.63
N CYS A 17 -9.44 13.35 0.27
CA CYS A 17 -8.41 13.83 -0.62
C CYS A 17 -8.14 12.81 -1.73
N VAL A 18 -7.74 13.29 -2.91
CA VAL A 18 -7.21 12.43 -3.97
C VAL A 18 -5.76 12.12 -3.62
N ASN A 19 -5.46 10.85 -3.32
CA ASN A 19 -4.11 10.42 -2.97
C ASN A 19 -3.59 9.38 -3.96
N ASN A 20 -2.94 9.85 -5.03
CA ASN A 20 -2.25 8.99 -5.99
C ASN A 20 -0.81 8.72 -5.54
N LYS A 21 -0.68 7.93 -4.46
CA LYS A 21 0.57 7.75 -3.69
C LYS A 21 1.84 7.46 -4.51
N TYR A 22 1.75 6.76 -5.64
CA TYR A 22 2.92 6.28 -6.37
C TYR A 22 3.07 6.84 -7.79
N ASP A 23 2.32 7.87 -8.18
CA ASP A 23 2.40 8.44 -9.53
C ASP A 23 3.82 8.95 -9.87
N LYS A 24 4.59 9.38 -8.86
CA LYS A 24 5.98 9.84 -9.03
C LYS A 24 6.98 8.71 -9.27
N THR A 25 6.65 7.48 -8.89
CA THR A 25 7.58 6.34 -8.86
C THR A 25 7.15 5.18 -9.73
N ARG A 26 5.94 5.19 -10.29
CA ARG A 26 5.35 4.08 -11.04
C ARG A 26 4.71 4.56 -12.32
N THR A 27 4.83 3.73 -13.36
CA THR A 27 4.15 3.95 -14.63
C THR A 27 2.64 3.84 -14.44
N LEU A 28 1.93 4.86 -14.90
CA LEU A 28 0.48 4.92 -14.88
C LEU A 28 -0.08 4.11 -16.05
N ARG A 29 -1.26 3.52 -15.84
CA ARG A 29 -2.04 2.96 -16.95
C ARG A 29 -2.99 3.99 -17.55
N PRO A 30 -3.38 3.82 -18.83
CA PRO A 30 -4.43 4.62 -19.43
C PRO A 30 -5.70 4.57 -18.58
N VAL A 31 -6.36 5.72 -18.45
CA VAL A 31 -7.54 5.87 -17.58
C VAL A 31 -8.65 4.92 -18.01
N GLU A 32 -8.81 4.71 -19.31
CA GLU A 32 -9.78 3.82 -19.92
C GLU A 32 -9.57 2.38 -19.45
N GLU A 33 -8.32 1.92 -19.36
CA GLU A 33 -7.98 0.58 -18.89
C GLU A 33 -8.29 0.43 -17.39
N ILE A 34 -7.97 1.44 -16.59
CA ILE A 34 -8.25 1.46 -15.16
C ILE A 34 -9.76 1.36 -14.92
N LEU A 35 -10.54 2.17 -15.63
CA LEU A 35 -12.00 2.18 -15.53
C LEU A 35 -12.62 0.85 -15.99
N ALA A 36 -12.15 0.29 -17.11
CA ALA A 36 -12.62 -0.99 -17.61
C ALA A 36 -12.36 -2.12 -16.60
N LYS A 37 -11.15 -2.18 -16.03
CA LYS A 37 -10.79 -3.17 -15.01
C LYS A 37 -11.58 -2.98 -13.72
N ALA A 38 -11.75 -1.74 -13.24
CA ALA A 38 -12.52 -1.45 -12.04
C ALA A 38 -13.98 -1.88 -12.18
N ASN A 39 -14.63 -1.50 -13.29
CA ASN A 39 -16.00 -1.90 -13.59
C ASN A 39 -16.14 -3.43 -13.69
N GLY A 40 -15.17 -4.12 -14.33
CA GLY A 40 -15.15 -5.59 -14.43
C GLY A 40 -14.92 -6.34 -13.11
N LYS A 41 -14.63 -5.64 -12.01
CA LYS A 41 -14.51 -6.21 -10.67
C LYS A 41 -15.75 -5.97 -9.79
N VAL A 42 -16.65 -5.08 -10.19
CA VAL A 42 -17.91 -4.79 -9.45
C VAL A 42 -18.73 -6.07 -9.28
N GLY A 43 -19.30 -6.28 -8.10
CA GLY A 43 -20.07 -7.46 -7.74
C GLY A 43 -19.24 -8.68 -7.34
N LYS A 44 -17.92 -8.71 -7.61
CA LYS A 44 -17.07 -9.82 -7.20
C LYS A 44 -16.84 -9.82 -5.69
N LYS A 45 -16.91 -11.00 -5.07
CA LYS A 45 -16.49 -11.22 -3.68
C LYS A 45 -14.98 -11.38 -3.66
N MET A 46 -14.28 -10.35 -3.16
CA MET A 46 -12.88 -10.44 -2.79
C MET A 46 -12.83 -10.90 -1.33
N PHE A 47 -11.94 -11.84 -1.00
CA PHE A 47 -11.59 -12.09 0.39
C PHE A 47 -11.07 -10.77 0.97
N TYR A 48 -11.69 -10.28 2.03
CA TYR A 48 -11.40 -8.97 2.60
C TYR A 48 -10.93 -9.15 4.03
N ASN A 49 -9.68 -8.80 4.30
CA ASN A 49 -9.19 -8.59 5.64
C ASN A 49 -8.81 -7.12 5.77
N VAL A 50 -9.59 -6.37 6.55
CA VAL A 50 -9.43 -4.92 6.81
C VAL A 50 -8.04 -4.64 7.37
N PHE A 51 -7.51 -5.57 8.19
CA PHE A 51 -6.19 -5.46 8.82
C PHE A 51 -5.03 -5.77 7.84
N LEU A 52 -5.29 -6.42 6.70
CA LEU A 52 -4.28 -6.84 5.71
C LEU A 52 -4.38 -6.10 4.35
N GLN A 53 -4.91 -4.88 4.31
CA GLN A 53 -4.77 -3.97 3.16
C GLN A 53 -5.32 -4.46 1.80
N ASN A 54 -6.36 -5.29 1.76
CA ASN A 54 -6.93 -5.73 0.49
C ASN A 54 -7.47 -4.55 -0.37
N CYS A 55 -7.81 -3.40 0.24
CA CYS A 55 -8.15 -2.18 -0.50
C CYS A 55 -6.95 -1.55 -1.23
N GLU A 56 -5.81 -1.35 -0.55
CA GLU A 56 -4.63 -0.72 -1.17
C GLU A 56 -4.05 -1.63 -2.25
N HIS A 57 -3.99 -2.92 -1.98
CA HIS A 57 -3.62 -3.95 -2.96
C HIS A 57 -4.51 -3.89 -4.20
N PHE A 58 -5.83 -3.82 -4.00
CA PHE A 58 -6.80 -3.77 -5.08
C PHE A 58 -6.67 -2.48 -5.93
N VAL A 59 -6.61 -1.30 -5.30
CA VAL A 59 -6.55 -0.04 -6.07
C VAL A 59 -5.19 0.16 -6.74
N THR A 60 -4.09 -0.34 -6.16
CA THR A 60 -2.76 -0.29 -6.79
C THR A 60 -2.65 -1.26 -7.96
N GLU A 61 -3.21 -2.47 -7.84
CA GLU A 61 -3.36 -3.41 -8.96
C GLU A 61 -4.30 -2.88 -10.04
N LEU A 62 -5.19 -1.92 -9.75
CA LEU A 62 -6.00 -1.24 -10.77
C LEU A 62 -5.28 -0.07 -11.42
N ARG A 63 -4.47 0.70 -10.68
CA ARG A 63 -3.80 1.90 -11.20
C ARG A 63 -2.45 1.62 -11.87
N TYR A 64 -1.60 0.80 -11.25
CA TYR A 64 -0.17 0.66 -11.63
C TYR A 64 0.21 -0.70 -12.23
N GLY A 65 -0.72 -1.65 -12.28
CA GLY A 65 -0.51 -2.98 -12.89
C GLY A 65 0.13 -3.98 -11.93
N ARG A 66 0.48 -3.52 -10.73
CA ARG A 66 1.08 -4.32 -9.68
C ARG A 66 0.50 -3.92 -8.36
N SER A 67 0.11 -4.91 -7.58
CA SER A 67 -0.37 -4.69 -6.23
C SER A 67 0.77 -4.37 -5.26
N ILE A 68 0.51 -3.44 -4.36
CA ILE A 68 1.46 -3.00 -3.33
C ILE A 68 0.74 -3.06 -1.98
N SER A 69 1.42 -3.62 -0.97
CA SER A 69 0.99 -3.60 0.42
C SER A 69 2.19 -3.22 1.29
N HIS A 70 2.04 -2.17 2.08
CA HIS A 70 3.10 -1.64 2.93
C HIS A 70 3.45 -2.59 4.08
N GLN A 71 2.47 -3.31 4.63
CA GLN A 71 2.66 -4.20 5.78
C GLN A 71 3.56 -5.41 5.46
N VAL A 72 3.44 -6.00 4.27
CA VAL A 72 4.31 -7.13 3.88
C VAL A 72 5.76 -6.68 3.71
N GLN A 73 5.97 -5.47 3.18
CA GLN A 73 7.32 -4.90 3.14
C GLN A 73 7.86 -4.66 4.55
N ASP A 74 7.05 -4.09 5.44
CA ASP A 74 7.48 -3.79 6.81
C ASP A 74 7.80 -5.05 7.62
N VAL A 75 7.00 -6.11 7.48
CA VAL A 75 7.26 -7.40 8.14
C VAL A 75 8.52 -8.06 7.59
N VAL A 76 8.73 -8.07 6.27
CA VAL A 76 9.95 -8.63 5.65
C VAL A 76 11.18 -7.84 6.10
N THR A 77 11.11 -6.51 6.10
CA THR A 77 12.19 -5.65 6.58
C THR A 77 12.45 -5.87 8.07
N ALA A 78 11.41 -5.95 8.90
CA ALA A 78 11.56 -6.21 10.34
C ALA A 78 12.20 -7.56 10.65
N VAL A 79 11.83 -8.63 9.92
CA VAL A 79 12.42 -9.96 10.09
C VAL A 79 13.88 -9.98 9.60
N ALA A 80 14.18 -9.36 8.47
CA ALA A 80 15.56 -9.25 7.95
C ALA A 80 16.46 -8.43 8.89
N VAL A 81 15.95 -7.36 9.48
CA VAL A 81 16.69 -6.55 10.45
C VAL A 81 16.84 -7.30 11.77
N GLY A 82 15.77 -7.92 12.29
CA GLY A 82 15.80 -8.67 13.54
C GLY A 82 16.75 -9.86 13.53
N SER A 83 16.99 -10.47 12.37
CA SER A 83 17.98 -11.54 12.21
C SER A 83 19.43 -11.05 12.19
N LEU A 84 19.70 -9.80 11.81
CA LEU A 84 21.05 -9.19 11.85
C LEU A 84 21.49 -8.73 13.26
N VAL A 85 20.54 -8.54 14.18
CA VAL A 85 20.79 -8.11 15.57
C VAL A 85 21.49 -9.20 16.41
N CYS A 86 21.45 -10.47 15.98
CA CYS A 86 21.97 -11.59 16.77
C CYS A 86 23.50 -11.83 16.66
N ILE A 87 24.26 -10.98 15.96
CA ILE A 87 25.68 -11.29 15.63
C ILE A 87 26.70 -10.41 16.39
N SER A 88 26.38 -9.14 16.73
CA SER A 88 27.20 -8.35 17.68
C SER A 88 26.51 -7.04 18.11
N PRO A 89 26.77 -6.52 19.33
CA PRO A 89 26.14 -5.28 19.83
C PRO A 89 26.37 -4.03 18.97
N TRP A 90 27.48 -3.97 18.23
CA TRP A 90 27.80 -2.85 17.34
C TRP A 90 26.99 -2.84 16.04
N LEU A 91 26.60 -4.02 15.53
CA LEU A 91 25.72 -4.12 14.37
C LEU A 91 24.28 -3.71 14.70
N CYS A 92 23.85 -3.88 15.96
CA CYS A 92 22.52 -3.48 16.41
C CYS A 92 22.28 -1.97 16.29
N ALA A 93 23.25 -1.14 16.69
CA ALA A 93 23.12 0.32 16.63
C ALA A 93 23.04 0.82 15.17
N LEU A 94 23.81 0.22 14.26
CA LEU A 94 23.78 0.57 12.84
C LEU A 94 22.46 0.14 12.19
N ALA A 95 21.96 -1.06 12.54
CA ALA A 95 20.68 -1.57 12.05
C ALA A 95 19.50 -0.70 12.49
N VAL A 96 19.50 -0.21 13.74
CA VAL A 96 18.47 0.72 14.23
C VAL A 96 18.56 2.08 13.52
N ALA A 97 19.76 2.62 13.28
CA ALA A 97 19.93 3.88 12.56
C ALA A 97 19.50 3.79 11.08
N VAL A 98 19.87 2.70 10.40
CA VAL A 98 19.46 2.45 9.00
C VAL A 98 17.95 2.23 8.89
N THR A 99 17.36 1.49 9.84
CA THR A 99 15.92 1.24 9.85
C THR A 99 15.14 2.51 10.21
N GLY A 100 15.61 3.26 11.21
CA GLY A 100 15.03 4.56 11.58
C GLY A 100 15.10 5.55 10.41
N GLY A 101 16.24 5.60 9.71
CA GLY A 101 16.39 6.41 8.49
C GLY A 101 15.48 5.95 7.35
N TYR A 102 15.34 4.64 7.12
CA TYR A 102 14.46 4.09 6.09
C TYR A 102 12.97 4.36 6.38
N VAL A 103 12.53 4.14 7.62
CA VAL A 103 11.16 4.44 8.06
C VAL A 103 10.88 5.94 7.99
N PHE A 104 11.83 6.79 8.42
CA PHE A 104 11.73 8.23 8.31
C PHE A 104 11.66 8.69 6.84
N LEU A 105 12.49 8.16 5.94
CA LEU A 105 12.44 8.48 4.51
C LEU A 105 11.14 8.01 3.84
N ARG A 106 10.51 6.94 4.35
CA ARG A 106 9.26 6.37 3.82
C ARG A 106 8.01 7.11 4.28
N GLU A 107 8.00 7.65 5.49
CA GLU A 107 6.89 8.45 6.05
C GLU A 107 6.80 9.85 5.41
N PHE A 108 7.90 10.37 4.86
CA PHE A 108 8.01 11.73 4.31
C PHE A 108 8.19 11.81 2.77
N GLN A 109 7.90 10.74 2.01
CA GLN A 109 7.80 10.75 0.53
C GLN A 109 6.36 10.63 0.05
#